data_AF-A0A832U110-F1
#
_entry.id   AF-A0A832U110-F1
#
_cell.length_a   1.000
_cell.length_b   1.000
_cell.length_c   1.000
_cell.angle_alpha   90.00
_cell.angle_beta   90.00
_cell.angle_gamma   90.00
#
_symmetry.space_group_name_H-M   'P 1'
#
loop_
_entity.id
_entity.type
_entity.pdbx_description
1 polymer ?
#
loop_
_entity_poly.entity_id
_entity_poly.type
_entity_poly.pdbx_seq_one_letter_code
_entity_poly.pdbx_strand_id
1 'polypeptide(L)'
;MIDSWAILFENRFSNKEKHSYYEIPMLGGIWKFFRGSIDGGMRAGITTEKHPNVLTHYGNYRDYTSYLLIDNLNNGHVFLLDREGLIRFRGMGFASEKDIIEMIQIAERLGE
;
A
#
# COMPACT_ATOMS: atom_id res chain seq x y z
N MET A 1 -5.42 9.77 1.59
CA MET A 1 -4.94 9.09 2.82
C MET A 1 -3.68 8.29 2.52
N ILE A 2 -3.72 7.25 1.68
CA ILE A 2 -2.52 6.50 1.28
C ILE A 2 -1.44 7.39 0.65
N ASP A 3 -1.84 8.40 -0.13
CA ASP A 3 -0.91 9.40 -0.67
C ASP A 3 -0.03 10.10 0.39
N SER A 4 -0.52 10.24 1.64
CA SER A 4 0.29 10.84 2.73
C SER A 4 1.49 9.97 3.12
N TRP A 5 1.47 8.69 2.77
CA TRP A 5 2.58 7.75 2.93
C TRP A 5 3.36 7.59 1.62
N ALA A 6 2.64 7.28 0.53
CA ALA A 6 3.23 6.87 -0.75
C ALA A 6 4.10 7.98 -1.35
N ILE A 7 3.62 9.22 -1.39
CA ILE A 7 4.35 10.33 -2.01
C ILE A 7 5.69 10.58 -1.30
N LEU A 8 5.71 10.52 0.04
CA LEU A 8 6.92 10.75 0.82
C LEU A 8 7.92 9.59 0.67
N PHE A 9 7.41 8.36 0.62
CA PHE A 9 8.24 7.18 0.35
C PHE A 9 8.82 7.22 -1.07
N GLU A 10 8.00 7.49 -2.09
CA GLU A 10 8.43 7.65 -3.48
C GLU A 10 9.48 8.75 -3.61
N ASN A 11 9.23 9.95 -3.06
CA ASN A 11 10.20 11.05 -3.12
C ASN A 11 11.56 10.68 -2.52
N ARG A 12 11.59 9.77 -1.53
CA ARG A 12 12.84 9.32 -0.91
C ARG A 12 13.54 8.20 -1.70
N PHE A 13 12.77 7.32 -2.35
CA PHE A 13 13.28 6.05 -2.88
C PHE A 13 13.05 5.79 -4.38
N SER A 14 12.35 6.66 -5.12
CA SER A 14 11.94 6.47 -6.53
C SER A 14 13.08 6.17 -7.51
N ASN A 15 14.31 6.56 -7.18
CA ASN A 15 15.51 6.31 -7.99
C ASN A 15 16.37 5.15 -7.47
N LYS A 16 15.90 4.37 -6.50
CA LYS A 16 16.65 3.25 -5.90
C LYS A 16 15.95 1.94 -6.26
N GLU A 17 16.57 1.13 -7.12
CA GLU A 17 16.06 -0.18 -7.58
C GLU A 17 15.72 -1.17 -6.46
N LYS A 18 16.21 -0.91 -5.23
CA LYS A 18 16.02 -1.77 -4.06
C LYS A 18 14.67 -1.56 -3.35
N HIS A 19 13.88 -0.55 -3.73
CA HIS A 19 12.65 -0.17 -3.05
C HIS A 19 11.48 -0.14 -4.03
N SER A 20 10.34 -0.64 -3.60
CA SER A 20 9.10 -0.62 -4.38
C SER A 20 7.92 -0.41 -3.44
N TYR A 21 6.89 0.25 -3.93
CA TYR A 21 5.63 0.41 -3.21
C TYR A 21 4.49 -0.11 -4.06
N TYR A 22 3.46 -0.62 -3.40
CA TYR A 22 2.22 -1.04 -4.05
C TYR A 22 1.02 -0.63 -3.21
N GLU A 23 -0.01 -0.09 -3.86
CA GLU A 23 -1.34 0.08 -3.28
C GLU A 23 -2.23 -1.07 -3.72
N ILE A 24 -2.87 -1.72 -2.75
CA ILE A 24 -3.69 -2.91 -3.01
C ILE A 24 -5.12 -2.67 -2.50
N PRO A 25 -6.01 -2.06 -3.31
CA PRO A 25 -7.42 -2.00 -2.98
C PRO A 25 -7.99 -3.42 -2.94
N MET A 26 -8.53 -3.82 -1.80
CA MET A 26 -9.10 -5.16 -1.61
C MET A 26 -10.62 -5.11 -1.58
N LEU A 27 -11.25 -5.84 -2.49
CA LEU A 27 -12.70 -5.92 -2.65
C LEU A 27 -13.18 -7.36 -2.52
N GLY A 28 -14.36 -7.53 -1.92
CA GLY A 28 -15.01 -8.84 -1.82
C GLY A 28 -15.26 -9.47 -3.19
N GLY A 29 -15.16 -10.80 -3.28
CA GLY A 29 -15.22 -11.54 -4.55
C GLY A 29 -16.44 -11.27 -5.43
N ILE A 30 -17.60 -10.91 -4.85
CA ILE A 30 -18.81 -10.54 -5.60
C ILE A 30 -18.61 -9.32 -6.52
N TRP A 31 -17.71 -8.40 -6.15
CA TRP A 31 -17.39 -7.22 -6.96
C TRP A 31 -16.64 -7.55 -8.25
N LYS A 32 -16.12 -8.79 -8.38
CA LYS A 32 -15.45 -9.25 -9.60
C LYS A 32 -16.36 -9.18 -10.83
N PHE A 33 -17.68 -9.33 -10.66
CA PHE A 33 -18.64 -9.19 -11.77
C PHE A 33 -18.70 -7.77 -12.34
N PHE A 34 -18.30 -6.76 -11.56
CA PHE A 34 -18.27 -5.36 -11.95
C PHE A 34 -16.85 -4.81 -12.15
N ARG A 35 -15.84 -5.70 -12.27
CA ARG A 35 -14.42 -5.33 -12.36
C ARG A 35 -14.15 -4.28 -13.44
N GLY A 36 -14.77 -4.41 -14.62
CA GLY A 36 -14.53 -3.48 -15.73
C GLY A 36 -14.86 -2.01 -15.37
N SER A 37 -15.99 -1.79 -14.69
CA SER A 37 -16.38 -0.46 -14.23
C SER A 37 -15.53 0.04 -13.06
N ILE A 38 -15.20 -0.84 -12.12
CA ILE A 38 -14.41 -0.50 -10.93
C ILE A 38 -12.97 -0.14 -11.33
N ASP A 39 -12.30 -1.03 -12.07
CA ASP A 39 -10.94 -0.79 -12.56
C ASP A 39 -10.90 0.40 -13.52
N GLY A 40 -11.93 0.59 -14.35
CA GLY A 40 -12.07 1.75 -15.22
C GLY A 40 -12.17 3.06 -14.43
N GLY A 41 -13.00 3.08 -13.37
CA GLY A 41 -13.14 4.22 -12.47
C GLY A 41 -11.84 4.55 -11.72
N MET A 42 -11.18 3.54 -11.14
CA MET A 42 -9.89 3.73 -10.46
C MET A 42 -8.82 4.24 -11.43
N ARG A 43 -8.72 3.65 -12.63
CA ARG A 43 -7.76 4.09 -13.65
C ARG A 43 -7.98 5.55 -14.07
N ALA A 44 -9.23 6.00 -14.13
CA ALA A 44 -9.54 7.40 -14.46
C ALA A 44 -9.15 8.37 -13.33
N GLY A 45 -9.18 7.91 -12.07
CA GLY A 45 -8.82 8.73 -10.90
C GLY A 45 -7.32 8.71 -10.54
N ILE A 46 -6.57 7.73 -11.02
CA ILE A 46 -5.14 7.56 -10.73
C ILE A 46 -4.32 8.05 -11.93
N THR A 47 -3.26 8.82 -11.67
CA THR A 47 -2.34 9.26 -12.73
C THR A 47 -1.65 8.06 -13.39
N THR A 48 -1.40 8.14 -14.70
CA THR A 48 -0.82 7.03 -15.50
C THR A 48 0.52 6.55 -14.97
N GLU A 49 1.31 7.44 -14.39
CA GLU A 49 2.61 7.13 -13.78
C GLU A 49 2.50 6.18 -12.58
N LYS A 50 1.36 6.22 -11.85
CA LYS A 50 1.12 5.37 -10.67
C LYS A 50 0.45 4.04 -11.00
N HIS A 51 -0.06 3.84 -12.22
CA HIS A 51 -0.76 2.61 -12.61
C HIS A 51 0.07 1.33 -12.36
N PRO A 52 1.41 1.29 -12.54
CA PRO A 52 2.21 0.10 -12.23
C PRO A 52 2.24 -0.29 -10.75
N ASN A 53 1.96 0.66 -9.85
CA ASN A 53 2.02 0.48 -8.41
C ASN A 53 0.67 0.14 -7.80
N VAL A 54 -0.40 0.02 -8.58
CA VAL A 54 -1.75 -0.23 -8.05
C VAL A 54 -2.28 -1.56 -8.57
N LEU A 55 -2.68 -2.44 -7.65
CA LEU A 55 -3.24 -3.75 -7.97
C LEU A 55 -4.52 -4.00 -7.17
N THR A 56 -5.65 -4.13 -7.86
CA THR A 56 -6.92 -4.44 -7.19
C THR A 56 -7.07 -5.94 -6.94
N HIS A 57 -7.20 -6.31 -5.67
CA HIS A 57 -7.52 -7.67 -5.26
C HIS A 57 -9.03 -7.87 -5.18
N TYR A 58 -9.54 -8.87 -5.91
CA TYR A 58 -10.96 -9.27 -5.86
C TYR A 58 -11.06 -10.69 -5.27
N GLY A 59 -11.48 -10.81 -4.01
CA GLY A 59 -11.44 -12.10 -3.33
C GLY A 59 -11.78 -12.03 -1.84
N ASN A 60 -11.32 -13.03 -1.09
CA ASN A 60 -11.47 -13.04 0.36
C ASN A 60 -10.37 -12.19 1.02
N TYR A 61 -10.67 -10.92 1.28
CA TYR A 61 -9.76 -10.04 2.01
C TYR A 61 -9.75 -10.32 3.52
N ARG A 62 -10.70 -11.12 4.05
CA ARG A 62 -10.80 -11.38 5.49
C ARG A 62 -9.61 -12.16 6.04
N ASP A 63 -9.05 -13.05 5.24
CA ASP A 63 -7.87 -13.82 5.62
C ASP A 63 -6.67 -12.87 5.80
N TYR A 64 -6.46 -11.94 4.86
CA TYR A 64 -5.44 -10.90 4.99
C TYR A 64 -5.66 -10.04 6.22
N THR A 65 -6.88 -9.58 6.47
CA THR A 65 -7.16 -8.74 7.65
C THR A 65 -6.92 -9.50 8.94
N SER A 66 -7.22 -10.80 8.98
CA SER A 66 -6.95 -11.65 10.14
C SER A 66 -5.45 -11.87 10.36
N TYR A 67 -4.71 -12.29 9.32
CA TYR A 67 -3.27 -12.55 9.42
C TYR A 67 -2.45 -11.29 9.71
N LEU A 68 -2.87 -10.14 9.17
CA LEU A 68 -2.20 -8.86 9.37
C LEU A 68 -2.66 -8.11 10.62
N LEU A 69 -3.61 -8.67 11.38
CA LEU A 69 -4.21 -8.05 12.57
C LEU A 69 -4.82 -6.67 12.27
N ILE A 70 -5.52 -6.56 11.13
CA ILE A 70 -6.27 -5.38 10.73
C ILE A 70 -7.66 -5.44 11.38
N ASP A 71 -7.90 -4.55 12.33
CA ASP A 71 -9.16 -4.43 13.07
C ASP A 71 -10.08 -3.33 12.51
N ASN A 72 -9.52 -2.28 11.91
CA ASN A 72 -10.25 -1.14 11.38
C ASN A 72 -10.17 -1.04 9.85
N LEU A 73 -11.24 -1.47 9.17
CA LEU A 73 -11.34 -1.43 7.71
C LEU A 73 -11.69 -0.05 7.14
N ASN A 74 -12.02 0.93 7.98
CA ASN A 74 -12.30 2.30 7.52
C ASN A 74 -11.03 3.08 7.21
N ASN A 75 -9.88 2.58 7.67
CA ASN A 75 -8.57 3.18 7.43
C ASN A 75 -7.76 2.33 6.45
N GLY A 76 -6.90 3.00 5.70
CA GLY A 76 -5.86 2.35 4.93
C GLY A 76 -4.77 1.86 5.87
N HIS A 77 -4.19 0.70 5.56
CA HIS A 77 -3.10 0.10 6.32
C HIS A 77 -1.84 0.08 5.48
N VAL A 78 -0.72 0.38 6.11
CA VAL A 78 0.60 0.48 5.48
C VAL A 78 1.53 -0.51 6.14
N PHE A 79 2.23 -1.29 5.33
CA PHE A 79 3.20 -2.27 5.80
C PHE A 79 4.50 -2.06 5.04
N LEU A 80 5.60 -1.95 5.78
CA LEU A 80 6.95 -2.03 5.21
C LEU A 80 7.45 -3.46 5.39
N LEU A 81 7.83 -4.09 4.28
CA LEU A 81 8.40 -5.42 4.27
C LEU A 81 9.91 -5.34 4.00
N ASP A 82 10.68 -6.26 4.59
CA ASP A 82 12.04 -6.54 4.12
C ASP A 82 12.05 -7.52 2.94
N ARG A 83 13.24 -7.94 2.50
CA ARG A 83 13.42 -8.84 1.35
C ARG A 83 12.96 -10.27 1.64
N GLU A 84 12.92 -10.65 2.91
CA GLU A 84 12.44 -11.93 3.41
C GLU A 84 10.91 -11.94 3.56
N GLY A 85 10.24 -10.80 3.36
CA GLY A 85 8.80 -10.64 3.47
C GLY A 85 8.30 -10.44 4.91
N LEU A 86 9.19 -10.13 5.85
CA LEU A 86 8.81 -9.83 7.24
C LEU A 86 8.39 -8.38 7.36
N ILE A 87 7.34 -8.13 8.15
CA ILE A 87 6.85 -6.79 8.44
C ILE A 87 7.81 -6.11 9.42
N ARG A 88 8.40 -4.99 8.99
CA ARG A 88 9.34 -4.19 9.79
C ARG A 88 8.70 -2.89 10.30
N PHE A 89 7.60 -2.46 9.70
CA PHE A 89 6.82 -1.30 10.14
C PHE A 89 5.34 -1.47 9.78
N ARG A 90 4.46 -0.90 10.63
CA ARG A 90 3.00 -0.85 10.42
C ARG A 90 2.50 0.57 10.63
N GLY A 91 1.69 1.05 9.71
CA GLY A 91 0.98 2.32 9.80
C GLY A 91 -0.50 2.14 9.48
N MET A 92 -1.34 3.08 9.93
CA MET A 92 -2.76 3.10 9.64
C MET A 92 -3.24 4.54 9.46
N GLY A 93 -4.19 4.77 8.57
CA GLY A 93 -4.83 6.07 8.43
C GLY A 93 -3.95 7.09 7.70
N PHE A 94 -4.00 8.34 8.13
CA PHE A 94 -3.09 9.39 7.65
C PHE A 94 -1.74 9.28 8.34
N ALA A 95 -0.67 9.49 7.58
CA ALA A 95 0.66 9.49 8.14
C ALA A 95 0.87 10.67 9.09
N SER A 96 1.42 10.39 10.27
CA SER A 96 2.04 11.44 11.08
C SER A 96 3.50 11.65 10.68
N GLU A 97 4.05 12.82 10.98
CA GLU A 97 5.46 13.10 10.72
C GLU A 97 6.39 12.07 11.40
N LYS A 98 6.06 11.67 12.62
CA LYS A 98 6.80 10.63 13.36
C LYS A 98 6.79 9.31 12.60
N ASP A 99 5.63 8.88 12.10
CA ASP A 99 5.50 7.61 11.40
C ASP A 99 6.31 7.59 10.10
N ILE A 100 6.33 8.71 9.38
CA ILE A 100 7.12 8.86 8.16
C ILE A 100 8.62 8.75 8.45
N ILE A 101 9.09 9.47 9.47
CA ILE A 101 10.50 9.44 9.86
C ILE A 101 10.92 8.02 10.23
N GLU A 102 10.11 7.33 11.04
CA GLU A 102 10.37 5.96 11.46
C GLU A 102 10.40 4.99 10.27
N MET A 103 9.38 5.04 9.41
CA MET A 103 9.29 4.20 8.21
C MET A 103 10.50 4.40 7.28
N ILE A 104 10.89 5.65 7.01
CA ILE A 104 12.03 5.96 6.13
C ILE A 104 13.34 5.44 6.73
N GLN A 105 13.58 5.68 8.02
CA GLN A 105 14.80 5.19 8.69
C GLN A 105 14.91 3.67 8.67
N ILE A 106 13.79 2.97 8.86
CA ILE A 106 13.76 1.50 8.74
C ILE A 106 14.07 1.08 7.30
N ALA A 107 13.42 1.69 6.31
CA ALA A 107 13.61 1.36 4.90
C ALA A 107 15.03 1.65 4.39
N GLU A 108 15.71 2.68 4.92
CA GLU A 108 17.11 2.97 4.62
C GLU A 108 18.03 1.86 5.10
N ARG A 109 17.88 1.43 6.37
CA ARG A 109 18.69 0.34 6.94
C ARG A 109 18.48 -1.02 6.25
N LEU A 110 17.32 -1.23 5.64
CA LEU A 110 17.03 -2.45 4.85
C LEU A 110 17.58 -2.38 3.42
N GLY A 111 17.85 -1.17 2.92
CA GLY A 111 18.31 -0.92 1.56
C GLY A 111 19.83 -0.84 1.41
N GLU A 112 20.57 -0.76 2.51
CA GLU A 112 22.03 -0.96 2.56
C GLU A 112 22.36 -2.40 2.15
#